data_AF-A0A948MMY5-F1
#
_entry.id   AF-A0A948MMY5-F1
#
_cell.length_a   1.000
_cell.length_b   1.000
_cell.length_c   1.000
_cell.angle_alpha   90.00
_cell.angle_beta   90.00
_cell.angle_gamma   90.00
#
_symmetry.space_group_name_H-M   'P 1'
#
loop_
_entity.id
_entity.type
_entity.pdbx_description
1 polymer ?
#
loop_
_entity_poly.entity_id
_entity_poly.type
_entity_poly.pdbx_seq_one_letter_code
_entity_poly.pdbx_strand_id
1 'polypeptide(L)'
;MKYILGLSCYYHDSAAALLADGAIVAAAQQERFSRIKHDAGFPVDAIRYCLAEAGISLADVSAVVFYDKPLLKFERLLETFMAHAPRGFASFVRAMPVWLKEKLFLKTVLRRELRALMAESNTALPQLLFSQHHQAHAASAFYPSGFDKAVVLCLDGVGEWVTSSVWLGEGNQLTP
;
A
#
# COMPACT_ATOMS: atom_id res chain seq x y z
N MET A 1 -2.58 10.48 21.04
CA MET A 1 -1.73 10.31 19.85
C MET A 1 -2.44 9.40 18.89
N LYS A 2 -2.57 9.80 17.62
CA LYS A 2 -3.16 8.98 16.57
C LYS A 2 -2.05 8.40 15.72
N TYR A 3 -1.92 7.08 15.74
CA TYR A 3 -0.93 6.34 14.96
C TYR A 3 -1.54 5.76 13.69
N ILE A 4 -0.87 5.96 12.55
CA ILE A 4 -1.28 5.42 11.25
C ILE A 4 -0.09 4.67 10.65
N LEU A 5 -0.31 3.40 10.30
CA LEU A 5 0.70 2.55 9.67
C LEU A 5 0.41 2.39 8.17
N GLY A 6 1.27 2.92 7.32
CA GLY A 6 1.26 2.69 5.88
C GLY A 6 2.04 1.42 5.51
N LEU A 7 1.50 0.60 4.61
CA LEU A 7 2.13 -0.64 4.16
C LEU A 7 2.24 -0.70 2.63
N SER A 8 3.38 -1.20 2.15
CA SER A 8 3.60 -1.68 0.79
C SER A 8 4.06 -3.14 0.81
N CYS A 9 3.43 -4.03 0.03
CA CYS A 9 3.83 -5.43 -0.14
C CYS A 9 3.08 -6.15 -1.28
N TYR A 10 3.47 -7.41 -1.53
CA TYR A 10 2.91 -8.33 -2.53
C TYR A 10 3.03 -7.85 -3.98
N TYR A 11 4.14 -7.17 -4.28
CA TYR A 11 4.56 -6.88 -5.65
C TYR A 11 6.09 -6.77 -5.75
N HIS A 12 6.65 -5.68 -5.23
CA HIS A 12 8.08 -5.44 -5.00
C HIS A 12 8.21 -4.33 -3.95
N ASP A 13 9.44 -4.13 -3.45
CA ASP A 13 9.79 -3.05 -2.52
C ASP A 13 8.86 -2.94 -1.30
N SER A 14 8.66 -4.08 -0.63
CA SER A 14 7.84 -4.11 0.57
C SER A 14 8.43 -3.21 1.67
N ALA A 15 7.56 -2.46 2.33
CA ALA A 15 7.95 -1.41 3.26
C ALA A 15 6.82 -1.09 4.24
N ALA A 16 7.20 -0.45 5.35
CA ALA A 16 6.28 0.10 6.33
C ALA A 16 6.69 1.54 6.68
N ALA A 17 5.70 2.39 6.94
CA ALA A 17 5.90 3.74 7.46
C ALA A 17 4.88 4.04 8.56
N LEU A 18 5.33 4.54 9.70
CA LEU A 18 4.49 4.91 10.83
C LEU A 18 4.45 6.42 10.99
N LEU A 19 3.24 6.96 11.05
CA LEU A 19 2.97 8.35 11.36
C LEU A 19 2.34 8.47 12.74
N ALA A 20 2.70 9.52 13.48
CA ALA A 20 2.07 9.95 14.71
C ALA A 20 1.60 11.40 14.56
N ASP A 21 0.28 11.62 14.65
CA ASP A 21 -0.34 12.95 14.54
C ASP A 21 0.14 13.76 13.31
N GLY A 22 0.37 13.06 12.19
CA GLY A 22 0.80 13.64 10.91
C GLY A 22 2.31 13.71 10.69
N ALA A 23 3.12 13.50 11.73
CA ALA A 23 4.58 13.44 11.61
C ALA A 23 5.06 12.00 11.32
N ILE A 24 6.04 11.85 10.43
CA ILE A 24 6.68 10.55 10.17
C ILE A 24 7.57 10.21 11.38
N VAL A 25 7.28 9.10 12.05
CA VAL A 25 8.10 8.59 13.17
C VAL A 25 9.20 7.67 12.66
N ALA A 26 8.83 6.74 11.78
CA ALA A 26 9.75 5.75 11.23
C ALA A 26 9.27 5.30 9.85
N ALA A 27 10.21 4.95 8.98
CA ALA A 27 9.93 4.31 7.70
C ALA A 27 11.10 3.37 7.34
N ALA A 28 10.79 2.16 6.89
CA ALA A 28 11.80 1.19 6.51
C ALA A 28 11.32 0.25 5.41
N GLN A 29 12.27 -0.19 4.57
CA GLN A 29 12.05 -1.23 3.58
C GLN A 29 12.45 -2.60 4.12
N GLN A 30 11.65 -3.63 3.83
CA GLN A 30 11.86 -5.00 4.31
C GLN A 30 13.19 -5.58 3.83
N GLU A 31 13.63 -5.24 2.61
CA GLU A 31 14.90 -5.73 2.05
C GLU A 31 16.13 -5.38 2.89
N ARG A 32 16.05 -4.34 3.74
CA ARG A 32 17.13 -3.97 4.67
C ARG A 32 17.31 -5.03 5.75
N PHE A 33 16.22 -5.68 6.15
CA PHE A 33 16.17 -6.73 7.17
C PHE A 33 16.29 -8.13 6.56
N SER A 34 15.48 -8.45 5.54
CA SER A 34 15.46 -9.78 4.92
C SER A 34 16.69 -10.08 4.08
N ARG A 35 17.42 -9.03 3.65
CA ARG A 35 18.56 -9.11 2.73
C ARG A 35 18.21 -9.67 1.35
N ILE A 36 16.92 -9.78 1.05
CA ILE A 36 16.40 -10.14 -0.27
C ILE A 36 16.10 -8.83 -1.00
N LYS A 37 16.86 -8.56 -2.07
CA LYS A 37 16.67 -7.34 -2.87
C LYS A 37 15.27 -7.34 -3.49
N HIS A 38 14.58 -6.21 -3.40
CA HIS A 38 13.19 -6.02 -3.85
C HIS A 38 12.19 -6.98 -3.21
N ASP A 39 12.40 -7.33 -1.94
CA ASP A 39 11.51 -8.25 -1.22
C ASP A 39 10.04 -7.85 -1.38
N ALA A 40 9.24 -8.75 -1.93
CA ALA A 40 7.83 -8.56 -2.18
C ALA A 40 6.95 -9.10 -1.03
N GLY A 41 7.54 -9.73 -0.01
CA GLY A 41 6.84 -10.34 1.10
C GLY A 41 6.08 -9.35 1.98
N PHE A 42 5.37 -9.87 2.98
CA PHE A 42 4.77 -9.02 4.01
C PHE A 42 5.89 -8.40 4.87
N PRO A 43 5.90 -7.09 5.14
CA PRO A 43 7.06 -6.38 5.65
C PRO A 43 7.13 -6.47 7.19
N VAL A 44 7.22 -7.70 7.71
CA VAL A 44 7.15 -8.01 9.15
C VAL A 44 8.18 -7.23 9.95
N ASP A 45 9.43 -7.22 9.50
CA ASP A 45 10.53 -6.62 10.26
C ASP A 45 10.50 -5.10 10.16
N ALA A 46 10.11 -4.56 9.00
CA ALA A 46 9.89 -3.13 8.86
C ALA A 46 8.74 -2.62 9.75
N ILE A 47 7.64 -3.39 9.88
CA ILE A 47 6.54 -3.07 10.80
C ILE A 47 7.06 -3.08 12.24
N ARG A 48 7.74 -4.15 12.66
CA ARG A 48 8.30 -4.27 14.01
C ARG A 48 9.26 -3.13 14.34
N TYR A 49 10.13 -2.78 13.40
CA TYR A 49 11.03 -1.64 13.53
C TYR A 49 10.24 -0.34 13.76
N CYS A 50 9.25 -0.03 12.92
CA CYS A 50 8.47 1.19 13.07
C CYS A 50 7.72 1.27 14.41
N LEU A 51 7.13 0.15 14.86
CA LEU A 51 6.46 0.09 16.16
C LEU A 51 7.44 0.26 17.33
N ALA A 52 8.64 -0.34 17.23
CA ALA A 52 9.68 -0.22 18.24
C ALA A 52 10.23 1.21 18.37
N GLU A 53 10.45 1.92 17.25
CA GLU A 53 10.87 3.33 17.26
C GLU A 53 9.87 4.24 17.98
N ALA A 54 8.57 3.94 17.88
CA ALA A 54 7.52 4.65 18.60
C ALA A 54 7.29 4.14 20.03
N GLY A 55 7.89 3.00 20.42
CA GLY A 55 7.64 2.35 21.71
C GLY A 55 6.19 1.87 21.89
N ILE A 56 5.49 1.54 20.79
CA ILE A 56 4.08 1.13 20.82
C ILE A 56 3.91 -0.30 20.30
N SER A 57 2.72 -0.85 20.52
CA SER A 57 2.28 -2.11 19.94
C SER A 57 1.37 -1.88 18.72
N LEU A 58 1.09 -2.94 17.95
CA LEU A 58 0.13 -2.87 16.86
C LEU A 58 -1.30 -2.55 17.35
N ALA A 59 -1.63 -2.82 18.63
CA ALA A 59 -2.93 -2.50 19.21
C ALA A 59 -3.14 -0.99 19.40
N ASP A 60 -2.05 -0.21 19.48
CA ASP A 60 -2.09 1.24 19.61
C ASP A 60 -2.28 1.96 18.26
N VAL A 61 -2.15 1.22 17.15
CA VAL A 61 -2.33 1.74 15.79
C VAL A 61 -3.82 1.93 15.51
N SER A 62 -4.21 3.15 15.17
CA SER A 62 -5.61 3.48 14.87
C SER A 62 -6.06 2.91 13.52
N ALA A 63 -5.19 3.01 12.52
CA ALA A 63 -5.46 2.48 11.19
C ALA A 63 -4.19 2.00 10.48
N VAL A 64 -4.36 0.95 9.68
CA VAL A 64 -3.38 0.46 8.71
C VAL A 64 -3.88 0.82 7.31
N VAL A 65 -3.04 1.43 6.48
CA VAL A 65 -3.38 1.88 5.13
C VAL A 65 -2.53 1.13 4.10
N PHE A 66 -3.19 0.51 3.12
CA PHE A 66 -2.53 -0.14 1.99
C PHE A 66 -2.65 0.72 0.71
N TYR A 67 -1.56 0.81 -0.06
CA TYR A 67 -1.37 1.83 -1.10
C TYR A 67 -2.17 1.63 -2.40
N ASP A 68 -2.72 0.44 -2.65
CA ASP A 68 -3.37 0.08 -3.92
C ASP A 68 -4.80 -0.44 -3.66
N LYS A 69 -5.76 -0.09 -4.52
CA LYS A 69 -7.14 -0.62 -4.50
C LYS A 69 -7.24 -1.84 -5.41
N PRO A 70 -7.36 -3.06 -4.86
CA PRO A 70 -7.34 -4.28 -5.67
C PRO A 70 -8.43 -4.28 -6.74
N LEU A 71 -9.68 -3.90 -6.41
CA LEU A 71 -10.82 -4.01 -7.33
C LEU A 71 -10.67 -3.16 -8.61
N LEU A 72 -10.13 -1.95 -8.52
CA LEU A 72 -9.92 -1.09 -9.71
C LEU A 72 -8.90 -1.71 -10.67
N LYS A 73 -7.86 -2.34 -10.12
CA LYS A 73 -6.85 -3.07 -10.88
C LYS A 73 -7.43 -4.33 -11.54
N PHE A 74 -8.48 -4.92 -10.95
CA PHE A 74 -9.18 -6.07 -11.52
C PHE A 74 -9.94 -5.70 -12.79
N GLU A 75 -10.74 -4.63 -12.67
CA GLU A 75 -11.60 -4.13 -13.74
C GLU A 75 -10.76 -3.82 -14.97
N ARG A 76 -9.61 -3.14 -14.80
CA ARG A 76 -8.66 -2.92 -15.89
C ARG A 76 -8.26 -4.19 -16.62
N LEU A 77 -7.84 -5.21 -15.87
CA LEU A 77 -7.34 -6.44 -16.46
C LEU A 77 -8.46 -7.13 -17.24
N LEU A 78 -9.67 -7.20 -16.66
CA LEU A 78 -10.84 -7.75 -17.32
C LEU A 78 -11.16 -7.02 -18.63
N GLU A 79 -11.24 -5.69 -18.61
CA GLU A 79 -11.48 -4.87 -19.81
C GLU A 79 -10.40 -5.06 -20.88
N THR A 80 -9.12 -5.04 -20.47
CA THR A 80 -7.99 -5.22 -21.40
C THR A 80 -8.04 -6.59 -22.08
N PHE A 81 -8.33 -7.64 -21.31
CA PHE A 81 -8.40 -9.00 -21.82
C PHE A 81 -9.60 -9.23 -22.75
N MET A 82 -10.75 -8.63 -22.44
CA MET A 82 -11.94 -8.67 -23.31
C MET A 82 -11.72 -7.89 -24.62
N ALA A 83 -11.08 -6.72 -24.55
CA ALA A 83 -10.82 -5.88 -25.73
C ALA A 83 -9.89 -6.54 -26.77
N HIS A 84 -9.08 -7.52 -26.37
CA HIS A 84 -8.14 -8.23 -27.25
C HIS A 84 -8.56 -9.68 -27.54
N ALA A 85 -9.83 -10.03 -27.34
CA ALA A 85 -10.36 -11.34 -27.69
C ALA A 85 -10.25 -11.58 -29.22
N PRO A 86 -9.91 -12.82 -29.66
CA PRO A 86 -9.78 -14.05 -28.88
C PRO A 86 -8.39 -14.31 -28.28
N ARG A 87 -7.32 -13.61 -28.71
CA ARG A 87 -5.94 -13.86 -28.24
C ARG A 87 -5.71 -13.45 -26.78
N GLY A 88 -6.40 -12.43 -26.31
CA GLY A 88 -6.38 -11.97 -24.91
C GLY A 88 -7.01 -12.95 -23.93
N PHE A 89 -7.93 -13.81 -24.39
CA PHE A 89 -8.67 -14.74 -23.52
C PHE A 89 -7.78 -15.87 -22.97
N ALA A 90 -6.82 -16.36 -23.74
CA ALA A 90 -5.86 -17.35 -23.23
C ALA A 90 -4.98 -16.78 -22.10
N SER A 91 -4.56 -15.52 -22.24
CA SER A 91 -3.80 -14.80 -21.22
C SER A 91 -4.64 -14.52 -19.97
N PHE A 92 -5.92 -14.18 -20.15
CA PHE A 92 -6.90 -14.05 -19.08
C PHE A 92 -7.03 -15.32 -18.25
N VAL A 93 -7.31 -16.46 -18.88
CA VAL A 93 -7.51 -17.75 -18.18
C VAL A 93 -6.27 -18.16 -17.38
N ARG A 94 -5.07 -17.83 -17.87
CA ARG A 94 -3.82 -18.11 -17.16
C ARG A 94 -3.55 -17.16 -15.99
N ALA A 95 -3.86 -15.87 -16.15
CA ALA A 95 -3.63 -14.86 -15.11
C ALA A 95 -4.70 -14.90 -14.00
N MET A 96 -5.93 -15.28 -14.35
CA MET A 96 -7.09 -15.18 -13.47
C MET A 96 -6.97 -15.96 -12.16
N PRO A 97 -6.47 -17.21 -12.11
CA PRO A 97 -6.38 -17.97 -10.86
C PRO A 97 -5.43 -17.34 -9.83
N VAL A 98 -4.29 -16.80 -10.29
CA VAL A 98 -3.33 -16.08 -9.43
C VAL A 98 -3.98 -14.80 -8.90
N TRP A 99 -4.68 -14.09 -9.78
CA TRP A 99 -5.33 -12.84 -9.45
C TRP A 99 -6.50 -13.01 -8.47
N LEU A 100 -7.34 -14.03 -8.68
CA LEU A 100 -8.45 -14.40 -7.80
C LEU A 100 -7.96 -14.81 -6.41
N LYS A 101 -6.83 -15.53 -6.33
CA LYS A 101 -6.31 -16.07 -5.06
C LYS A 101 -5.53 -15.03 -4.25
N GLU A 102 -4.74 -14.17 -4.90
CA GLU A 102 -3.82 -13.27 -4.22
C GLU A 102 -4.38 -11.84 -4.06
N LYS A 103 -5.02 -11.27 -5.09
CA LYS A 103 -5.45 -9.86 -5.07
C LYS A 103 -6.87 -9.67 -4.54
N LEU A 104 -7.80 -10.57 -4.87
CA LEU A 104 -9.19 -10.52 -4.37
C LEU A 104 -9.29 -10.83 -2.87
N PHE A 105 -8.40 -11.66 -2.33
CA PHE A 105 -8.33 -11.94 -0.90
C PHE A 105 -7.31 -11.08 -0.13
N LEU A 106 -6.77 -10.03 -0.75
CA LEU A 106 -5.71 -9.21 -0.15
C LEU A 106 -6.12 -8.67 1.23
N LYS A 107 -7.36 -8.20 1.38
CA LYS A 107 -7.89 -7.73 2.67
C LYS A 107 -7.86 -8.82 3.75
N THR A 108 -8.18 -10.06 3.37
CA THR A 108 -8.17 -11.22 4.27
C THR A 108 -6.75 -11.63 4.61
N VAL A 109 -5.85 -11.65 3.62
CA VAL A 109 -4.43 -11.94 3.80
C VAL A 109 -3.79 -10.92 4.74
N LEU A 110 -3.92 -9.62 4.47
CA LEU A 110 -3.39 -8.55 5.33
C LEU A 110 -3.91 -8.67 6.76
N ARG A 111 -5.21 -8.93 6.95
CA ARG A 111 -5.78 -9.13 8.30
C ARG A 111 -5.18 -10.32 9.01
N ARG A 112 -4.92 -11.42 8.30
CA ARG A 112 -4.30 -12.62 8.86
C ARG A 112 -2.86 -12.33 9.28
N GLU A 113 -2.07 -11.70 8.40
CA GLU A 113 -0.68 -11.36 8.71
C GLU A 113 -0.58 -10.36 9.87
N LEU A 114 -1.42 -9.32 9.88
CA LEU A 114 -1.49 -8.36 10.99
C LEU A 114 -1.86 -9.05 12.31
N ARG A 115 -2.81 -9.99 12.29
CA ARG A 115 -3.20 -10.75 13.48
C ARG A 115 -2.07 -11.65 13.98
N ALA A 116 -1.27 -12.22 13.08
CA ALA A 116 -0.11 -13.02 13.45
C ALA A 116 1.01 -12.18 14.11
N LEU A 117 1.01 -10.85 13.93
CA LEU A 117 1.93 -9.93 14.61
C LEU A 117 1.45 -9.49 16.00
N MET A 118 0.18 -9.73 16.35
CA MET A 118 -0.35 -9.36 17.66
C MET A 118 -0.04 -10.46 18.68
N ALA A 119 0.42 -10.08 19.87
CA ALA A 119 0.71 -11.00 20.96
C ALA A 119 -0.57 -11.66 21.52
N GLU A 120 -1.67 -10.90 21.56
CA GLU A 120 -2.96 -11.35 22.07
C GLU A 120 -3.95 -11.56 20.93
N SER A 121 -4.47 -12.78 20.82
CA SER A 121 -5.41 -13.17 19.76
C SER A 121 -6.79 -12.51 19.91
N ASN A 122 -7.12 -11.97 21.09
CA ASN A 122 -8.42 -11.42 21.41
C ASN A 122 -8.51 -9.88 21.28
N THR A 123 -7.39 -9.22 20.99
CA THR A 123 -7.36 -7.78 20.75
C THR A 123 -7.91 -7.44 19.37
N ALA A 124 -8.67 -6.36 19.29
CA ALA A 124 -9.21 -5.91 18.01
C ALA A 124 -8.09 -5.48 17.06
N LEU A 125 -8.19 -5.89 15.80
CA LEU A 125 -7.28 -5.42 14.76
C LEU A 125 -7.53 -3.93 14.45
N PRO A 126 -6.49 -3.16 14.10
CA PRO A 126 -6.64 -1.81 13.59
C PRO A 126 -7.55 -1.75 12.36
N GLN A 127 -8.15 -0.60 12.12
CA GLN A 127 -8.94 -0.38 10.92
C GLN A 127 -8.05 -0.52 9.67
N LEU A 128 -8.41 -1.39 8.74
CA LEU A 128 -7.70 -1.56 7.47
C LEU A 128 -8.36 -0.72 6.37
N LEU A 129 -7.60 0.23 5.83
CA LEU A 129 -7.99 1.19 4.79
C LEU A 129 -7.15 0.99 3.52
N PHE A 130 -7.66 1.50 2.38
CA PHE A 130 -7.01 1.40 1.07
C PHE A 130 -7.01 2.76 0.37
N SER A 131 -5.87 3.17 -0.19
CA SER A 131 -5.70 4.37 -1.02
C SER A 131 -5.50 4.01 -2.49
N GLN A 132 -5.47 5.02 -3.37
CA GLN A 132 -5.03 4.83 -4.76
C GLN A 132 -3.51 4.90 -4.87
N HIS A 133 -2.93 4.20 -5.84
CA HIS A 133 -1.47 4.05 -6.04
C HIS A 133 -0.80 5.39 -6.36
N HIS A 134 -1.27 6.10 -7.40
CA HIS A 134 -0.71 7.42 -7.73
C HIS A 134 -1.05 8.48 -6.69
N GLN A 135 -2.17 8.33 -5.96
CA GLN A 135 -2.47 9.21 -4.83
C GLN A 135 -1.46 9.00 -3.70
N ALA A 136 -1.04 7.75 -3.42
CA ALA A 136 -0.01 7.45 -2.44
C ALA A 136 1.35 8.01 -2.87
N HIS A 137 1.71 7.93 -4.16
CA HIS A 137 2.90 8.60 -4.70
C HIS A 137 2.84 10.12 -4.56
N ALA A 138 1.70 10.74 -4.90
CA ALA A 138 1.55 12.18 -4.78
C ALA A 138 1.61 12.63 -3.31
N ALA A 139 0.98 11.88 -2.40
CA ALA A 139 0.97 12.13 -0.97
C ALA A 139 2.36 12.02 -0.34
N SER A 140 3.15 11.01 -0.71
CA SER A 140 4.50 10.81 -0.19
C SER A 140 5.47 11.91 -0.63
N ALA A 141 5.19 12.59 -1.73
CA ALA A 141 5.93 13.76 -2.17
C ALA A 141 5.41 15.06 -1.54
N PHE A 142 4.11 15.32 -1.59
CA PHE A 142 3.53 16.61 -1.19
C PHE A 142 3.58 16.86 0.32
N TYR A 143 3.06 15.94 1.13
CA TYR A 143 2.91 16.18 2.58
C TYR A 143 4.24 16.41 3.33
N PRO A 144 5.37 15.75 3.00
CA PRO A 144 6.64 16.06 3.64
C PRO A 144 7.43 17.19 2.93
N SER A 145 6.92 17.78 1.85
CA SER A 145 7.68 18.75 1.03
C SER A 145 7.94 20.10 1.71
N GLY A 146 7.12 20.47 2.69
CA GLY A 146 7.14 21.79 3.32
C GLY A 146 6.48 22.91 2.50
N PHE A 147 5.90 22.60 1.33
CA PHE A 147 5.12 23.57 0.54
C PHE A 147 3.64 23.53 0.92
N ASP A 148 3.04 24.70 1.14
CA ASP A 148 1.59 24.82 1.35
C ASP A 148 0.79 24.55 0.07
N LYS A 149 1.39 24.77 -1.10
CA LYS A 149 0.78 24.56 -2.42
C LYS A 149 1.82 24.15 -3.45
N ALA A 150 1.59 23.05 -4.16
CA ALA A 150 2.50 22.55 -5.18
C ALA A 150 1.80 21.73 -6.25
N VAL A 151 2.37 21.71 -7.46
CA VAL A 151 2.00 20.71 -8.48
C VAL A 151 2.87 19.48 -8.27
N VAL A 152 2.26 18.31 -8.24
CA VAL A 152 2.94 17.03 -8.07
C VAL A 152 2.80 16.22 -9.35
N LEU A 153 3.94 15.84 -9.94
CA LEU A 153 3.99 14.99 -11.12
C LEU A 153 4.42 13.58 -10.71
N CYS A 154 3.55 12.60 -10.90
CA CYS A 154 3.88 11.19 -10.74
C CYS A 154 4.15 10.58 -12.11
N LEU A 155 5.33 10.02 -12.30
CA LEU A 155 5.73 9.24 -13.48
C LEU A 155 6.11 7.84 -12.99
N ASP A 156 5.34 6.83 -13.37
CA ASP A 156 5.52 5.44 -12.93
C ASP A 156 5.34 4.50 -14.13
N GLY A 157 5.70 3.22 -13.96
CA GLY A 157 5.44 2.18 -14.95
C GLY A 157 3.95 2.08 -15.25
N VAL A 158 3.16 1.60 -14.30
CA VAL A 158 1.69 1.49 -14.40
C VAL A 158 1.07 1.42 -12.99
N GLY A 159 0.19 2.36 -12.65
CA GLY A 159 -0.65 2.31 -11.44
C GLY A 159 -1.89 1.43 -11.61
N GLU A 160 -3.08 1.90 -11.22
CA GLU A 160 -4.35 1.19 -11.49
C GLU A 160 -4.83 1.34 -12.93
N TRP A 161 -4.50 2.44 -13.60
CA TRP A 161 -4.85 2.71 -15.00
C TRP A 161 -3.86 3.65 -15.69
N VAL A 162 -3.37 4.63 -14.92
CA VAL A 162 -2.48 5.68 -15.39
C VAL A 162 -1.01 5.29 -15.27
N THR A 163 -0.19 5.76 -16.20
CA THR A 163 1.28 5.69 -16.17
C THR A 163 1.89 7.03 -15.75
N SER A 164 1.12 8.11 -15.86
CA SER A 164 1.50 9.44 -15.44
C SER A 164 0.27 10.17 -14.90
N SER A 165 0.45 10.97 -13.86
CA SER A 165 -0.62 11.80 -13.29
C SER A 165 -0.06 13.11 -12.75
N VAL A 166 -0.83 14.18 -12.88
CA VAL A 166 -0.53 15.49 -12.29
C VAL A 166 -1.54 15.71 -11.17
N TRP A 167 -1.10 16.26 -10.05
CA TRP A 167 -1.96 16.58 -8.91
C TRP A 167 -1.70 18.01 -8.46
N LEU A 168 -2.75 18.69 -8.02
CA LEU A 168 -2.65 19.93 -7.25
C LEU A 168 -2.70 19.60 -5.76
N GLY A 169 -1.59 19.83 -5.06
CA GLY A 169 -1.54 19.84 -3.61
C GLY A 169 -1.80 21.24 -3.08
N GLU A 170 -2.76 21.37 -2.15
CA GLU A 170 -3.06 22.62 -1.45
C GLU A 170 -3.49 22.33 -0.01
N GLY A 171 -2.72 22.81 0.96
CA GLY A 171 -2.91 22.53 2.39
C GLY A 171 -2.92 21.03 2.69
N ASN A 172 -4.08 20.50 3.04
CA ASN A 172 -4.28 19.07 3.34
C ASN A 172 -5.01 18.30 2.23
N GLN A 173 -5.10 18.86 1.02
CA GLN A 173 -5.82 18.27 -0.11
C GLN A 173 -4.88 17.93 -1.26
N LEU A 174 -5.23 16.85 -1.98
CA LEU A 174 -4.61 16.44 -3.24
C LEU A 174 -5.73 16.18 -4.25
N THR A 175 -5.74 16.92 -5.35
CA THR A 175 -6.72 16.80 -6.43
C THR A 175 -6.01 16.39 -7.73
N PRO A 176 -6.40 15.28 -8.37
CA PRO A 176 -5.83 14.82 -9.64
C PRO A 176 -6.36 15.61 -10.84
#